data_AF-K9V1R9-F1
#
_entry.id   AF-K9V1R9-F1
#
_cell.length_a   1.000
_cell.length_b   1.000
_cell.length_c   1.000
_cell.angle_alpha   90.00
_cell.angle_beta   90.00
_cell.angle_gamma   90.00
#
_symmetry.space_group_name_H-M   'P 1'
#
loop_
_entity.id
_entity.type
_entity.pdbx_description
1 polymer ?
#
loop_
_entity_poly.entity_id
_entity_poly.type
_entity_poly.pdbx_seq_one_letter_code
_entity_poly.pdbx_strand_id
1 'polypeptide(L)'
;MFSKQRWLLFIFPLVVVGIYFLQPTPPVSCESLKKFGAMAQGERCIINRNVTLEGNLKRLPNQLSIKGNLTISGTYIEELPSAMVVEGNLFLYKTSIAKLPPDLQVQGNFDQYSGFGSPGVKCNAIPKTALIKGNRNCH
;
A
#
# COMPACT_ATOMS: atom_id res chain seq x y z
N MET A 1 -64.99 16.91 -14.27
CA MET A 1 -64.39 15.76 -14.97
C MET A 1 -62.99 15.53 -14.42
N PHE A 2 -62.72 14.31 -13.95
CA PHE A 2 -61.46 13.81 -13.38
C PHE A 2 -60.28 13.90 -14.37
N SER A 3 -59.06 14.13 -13.84
CA SER A 3 -57.86 13.27 -14.04
C SER A 3 -56.62 14.03 -13.58
N LYS A 4 -56.18 13.86 -12.33
CA LYS A 4 -55.13 12.92 -11.86
C LYS A 4 -53.71 13.25 -12.31
N GLN A 5 -52.92 13.66 -11.30
CA GLN A 5 -51.59 13.16 -10.93
C GLN A 5 -50.48 13.35 -11.99
N ARG A 6 -49.28 13.84 -11.65
CA ARG A 6 -48.43 13.26 -10.61
C ARG A 6 -47.22 14.16 -10.42
N TRP A 7 -46.99 14.57 -9.18
CA TRP A 7 -45.74 15.17 -8.74
C TRP A 7 -44.55 14.27 -9.12
N LEU A 8 -43.65 14.75 -9.98
CA LEU A 8 -42.27 14.27 -10.03
C LEU A 8 -41.43 15.27 -9.23
N LEU A 9 -41.63 15.26 -7.92
CA LEU A 9 -40.70 15.86 -6.97
C LEU A 9 -39.43 15.01 -6.96
N PHE A 10 -38.30 15.64 -7.33
CA PHE A 10 -37.00 15.50 -6.67
C PHE A 10 -36.71 14.16 -5.96
N ILE A 11 -36.30 13.14 -6.73
CA ILE A 11 -35.62 11.95 -6.19
C ILE A 11 -34.16 11.89 -6.65
N PHE A 12 -33.54 13.05 -6.88
CA PHE A 12 -32.15 13.15 -7.33
C PHE A 12 -31.07 13.40 -6.25
N PRO A 13 -31.34 13.57 -4.93
CA PRO A 13 -30.24 13.67 -3.96
C PRO A 13 -29.90 12.33 -3.28
N LEU A 14 -30.82 11.38 -3.17
CA LEU A 14 -30.58 10.12 -2.44
C LEU A 14 -29.73 9.09 -3.22
N VAL A 15 -29.88 9.05 -4.55
CA VAL A 15 -29.05 8.16 -5.40
C VAL A 15 -27.59 8.60 -5.36
N VAL A 16 -27.34 9.91 -5.36
CA VAL A 16 -25.98 10.48 -5.33
C VAL A 16 -25.28 10.18 -3.99
N VAL A 17 -25.98 10.27 -2.86
CA VAL A 17 -25.40 9.93 -1.54
C VAL A 17 -25.07 8.43 -1.45
N GLY A 18 -25.90 7.55 -2.00
CA GLY A 18 -25.66 6.11 -2.00
C GLY A 18 -24.45 5.67 -2.84
N ILE A 19 -24.18 6.32 -3.98
CA ILE A 19 -23.01 6.02 -4.82
C ILE A 19 -21.69 6.57 -4.22
N TYR A 20 -21.72 7.63 -3.40
CA TYR A 20 -20.52 8.12 -2.71
C TYR A 20 -19.95 7.11 -1.71
N PHE A 21 -20.78 6.25 -1.11
CA PHE A 21 -20.32 5.17 -0.22
C PHE A 21 -19.75 3.95 -0.96
N LEU A 22 -19.94 3.87 -2.29
CA LEU A 22 -19.42 2.79 -3.14
C LEU A 22 -18.16 3.21 -3.91
N GLN A 23 -17.72 4.46 -3.79
CA GLN A 23 -16.47 4.89 -4.41
C GLN A 23 -15.28 4.36 -3.58
N PRO A 24 -14.34 3.61 -4.19
CA PRO A 24 -13.09 3.24 -3.53
C PRO A 24 -12.43 4.49 -2.94
N THR A 25 -11.91 4.39 -1.72
CA THR A 25 -11.16 5.51 -1.12
C THR A 25 -10.11 6.01 -2.10
N PRO A 26 -9.98 7.34 -2.31
CA PRO A 26 -9.02 7.87 -3.26
C PRO A 26 -7.62 7.36 -2.87
N PRO A 27 -6.83 6.85 -3.83
CA PRO A 27 -5.52 6.29 -3.54
C PRO A 27 -4.67 7.34 -2.82
N VAL A 28 -3.97 6.92 -1.76
CA VAL A 28 -3.07 7.80 -1.01
C VAL A 28 -2.10 8.42 -2.00
N SER A 29 -2.03 9.76 -2.01
CA SER A 29 -1.23 10.48 -2.99
C SER A 29 0.27 10.18 -2.81
N CYS A 30 0.99 10.10 -3.93
CA CYS A 30 2.45 9.95 -3.96
C CYS A 30 3.19 11.12 -3.29
N GLU A 31 2.47 12.19 -2.94
CA GLU A 31 2.96 13.37 -2.24
C GLU A 31 3.58 13.03 -0.88
N SER A 32 3.00 12.06 -0.17
CA SER A 32 3.53 11.55 1.11
C SER A 32 4.98 11.04 1.01
N LEU A 33 5.38 10.58 -0.18
CA LEU A 33 6.72 10.07 -0.47
C LEU A 33 7.59 11.03 -1.29
N LYS A 34 7.11 12.23 -1.63
CA LYS A 34 7.84 13.22 -2.44
C LYS A 34 9.21 13.57 -1.82
N LYS A 35 9.29 13.67 -0.50
CA LYS A 35 10.56 13.91 0.23
C LYS A 35 11.59 12.78 0.05
N PHE A 36 11.13 11.56 -0.26
CA PHE A 36 11.97 10.41 -0.56
C PHE A 36 12.26 10.27 -2.07
N GLY A 37 11.95 11.31 -2.87
CA GLY A 37 12.19 11.33 -4.31
C GLY A 37 11.17 10.55 -5.11
N ALA A 38 9.98 10.34 -4.56
CA ALA A 38 8.90 9.71 -5.29
C ALA A 38 8.28 10.65 -6.32
N MET A 39 7.94 10.08 -7.48
CA MET A 39 7.27 10.75 -8.58
C MET A 39 6.05 9.95 -9.02
N ALA A 40 4.97 10.64 -9.38
CA ALA A 40 3.78 10.01 -9.92
C ALA A 40 3.96 9.76 -11.43
N GLN A 41 3.68 8.54 -11.86
CA GLN A 41 3.57 8.18 -13.27
C GLN A 41 2.20 7.51 -13.46
N GLY A 42 1.18 8.30 -13.80
CA GLY A 42 -0.22 7.86 -13.76
C GLY A 42 -0.65 7.55 -12.33
N GLU A 43 -1.24 6.37 -12.12
CA GLU A 43 -1.70 5.89 -10.80
C GLU A 43 -0.57 5.28 -9.95
N ARG A 44 0.63 5.11 -10.52
CA ARG A 44 1.78 4.48 -9.87
C ARG A 44 2.73 5.50 -9.27
N CYS A 45 3.14 5.28 -8.03
CA CYS A 45 4.18 6.07 -7.37
C CYS A 45 5.53 5.37 -7.56
N ILE A 46 6.52 6.06 -8.13
CA ILE A 46 7.81 5.46 -8.50
C ILE A 46 8.96 6.16 -7.77
N ILE A 47 9.89 5.36 -7.23
CA ILE A 47 11.19 5.82 -6.71
C ILE A 47 12.31 5.12 -7.50
N ASN A 48 13.06 5.87 -8.30
CA ASN A 48 14.08 5.35 -9.22
C ASN A 48 15.44 5.07 -8.56
N ARG A 49 15.47 4.81 -7.25
CA ARG A 49 16.71 4.64 -6.48
C ARG A 49 16.50 3.72 -5.29
N ASN A 50 17.60 3.39 -4.61
CA ASN A 50 17.54 2.84 -3.26
C ASN A 50 16.92 3.87 -2.31
N VAL A 51 16.04 3.43 -1.43
CA VAL A 51 15.35 4.33 -0.51
C VAL A 51 15.16 3.69 0.85
N THR A 52 15.38 4.49 1.88
CA THR A 52 15.01 4.18 3.26
C THR A 52 13.81 5.03 3.64
N LEU A 53 12.70 4.37 3.98
CA LEU A 53 11.50 4.99 4.50
C LEU A 53 11.55 4.95 6.02
N GLU A 54 11.65 6.12 6.63
CA GLU A 54 11.77 6.29 8.07
C GLU A 54 10.92 7.45 8.61
N GLY A 55 10.69 7.44 9.93
CA GLY A 55 9.95 8.46 10.65
C GLY A 55 8.43 8.20 10.75
N ASN A 56 7.66 9.27 10.93
CA ASN A 56 6.21 9.23 11.20
C ASN A 56 5.32 8.88 9.99
N LEU A 57 5.73 7.90 9.19
CA LEU A 57 4.90 7.34 8.11
C LEU A 57 3.92 6.33 8.71
N LYS A 58 2.63 6.45 8.34
CA LYS A 58 1.57 5.53 8.76
C LYS A 58 1.05 4.66 7.62
N ARG A 59 1.15 5.14 6.39
CA ARG A 59 0.64 4.47 5.18
C ARG A 59 1.54 4.76 4.00
N LEU A 60 1.52 3.86 3.03
CA LEU A 60 2.17 4.01 1.74
C LEU A 60 1.11 4.22 0.65
N PRO A 61 1.46 4.90 -0.46
CA PRO A 61 0.61 4.97 -1.64
C PRO A 61 0.37 3.58 -2.22
N ASN A 62 -0.83 3.38 -2.76
CA ASN A 62 -1.13 2.19 -3.55
C ASN A 62 -0.22 2.15 -4.79
N GLN A 63 0.05 0.95 -5.31
CA GLN A 63 0.89 0.77 -6.49
C GLN A 63 2.24 1.51 -6.36
N LEU A 64 3.01 1.18 -5.31
CA LEU A 64 4.35 1.71 -5.10
C LEU A 64 5.38 0.86 -5.85
N SER A 65 6.22 1.49 -6.68
CA SER A 65 7.32 0.85 -7.38
C SER A 65 8.66 1.46 -6.99
N ILE A 66 9.56 0.62 -6.49
CA ILE A 66 10.92 0.99 -6.12
C ILE A 66 11.88 0.29 -7.09
N LYS A 67 12.64 1.07 -7.85
CA LYS A 67 13.63 0.53 -8.81
C LYS A 67 14.91 0.00 -8.14
N GLY A 68 15.15 0.40 -6.89
CA GLY A 68 16.27 -0.08 -6.09
C GLY A 68 15.85 -0.96 -4.92
N ASN A 69 16.72 -1.00 -3.92
CA ASN A 69 16.44 -1.59 -2.61
C ASN A 69 15.50 -0.68 -1.81
N LEU A 70 14.57 -1.30 -1.07
CA LEU A 70 13.70 -0.62 -0.14
C LEU A 70 14.00 -1.08 1.29
N THR A 71 14.32 -0.12 2.15
CA THR A 71 14.35 -0.32 3.59
C THR A 71 13.21 0.44 4.23
N ILE A 72 12.39 -0.22 5.05
CA ILE A 72 11.40 0.45 5.91
C ILE A 72 11.88 0.29 7.34
N SER A 73 12.17 1.41 8.01
CA SER A 73 12.78 1.40 9.33
C SER A 73 12.12 2.38 10.29
N GLY A 74 11.70 1.92 11.47
CA GLY A 74 11.19 2.80 12.54
C GLY A 74 9.99 3.64 12.09
N THR A 75 9.04 3.01 11.39
CA THR A 75 7.79 3.65 10.96
C THR A 75 6.59 2.98 11.61
N TYR A 76 5.44 3.68 11.60
CA TYR A 76 4.15 3.16 12.06
C TYR A 76 3.34 2.54 10.91
N ILE A 77 4.00 2.12 9.84
CA ILE A 77 3.35 1.42 8.73
C ILE A 77 2.95 0.03 9.24
N GLU A 78 1.66 -0.28 9.13
CA GLU A 78 1.10 -1.57 9.55
C GLU A 78 0.95 -2.54 8.38
N GLU A 79 0.79 -2.01 7.16
CA GLU A 79 0.51 -2.79 5.95
C GLU A 79 1.29 -2.24 4.76
N LEU A 80 1.83 -3.16 3.95
CA LEU A 80 2.37 -2.82 2.64
C LEU A 80 1.23 -2.71 1.62
N PRO A 81 1.33 -1.78 0.66
CA PRO A 81 0.30 -1.58 -0.35
C PRO A 81 0.19 -2.78 -1.28
N SER A 82 -1.01 -3.01 -1.81
CA SER A 82 -1.22 -3.98 -2.89
C SER A 82 -0.46 -3.58 -4.15
N ALA A 83 -0.13 -4.59 -4.95
CA ALA A 83 0.62 -4.50 -6.20
C ALA A 83 1.94 -3.74 -6.08
N MET A 84 2.58 -3.84 -4.91
CA MET A 84 3.89 -3.23 -4.64
C MET A 84 5.01 -3.99 -5.36
N VAL A 85 5.90 -3.23 -6.01
CA VAL A 85 7.04 -3.78 -6.75
C VAL A 85 8.34 -3.20 -6.20
N VAL A 86 9.26 -4.07 -5.81
CA VAL A 86 10.65 -3.73 -5.42
C VAL A 86 11.58 -4.48 -6.35
N GLU A 87 12.31 -3.76 -7.21
CA GLU A 87 13.26 -4.35 -8.15
C GLU A 87 14.59 -4.77 -7.49
N GLY A 88 14.85 -4.28 -6.27
CA GLY A 88 15.95 -4.75 -5.42
C GLY A 88 15.47 -5.64 -4.27
N ASN A 89 16.17 -5.51 -3.15
CA ASN A 89 15.87 -6.18 -1.89
C ASN A 89 14.82 -5.39 -1.07
N LEU A 90 14.03 -6.10 -0.27
CA LEU A 90 13.08 -5.55 0.69
C LEU A 90 13.56 -5.84 2.12
N PHE A 91 13.79 -4.79 2.90
CA PHE A 91 14.22 -4.86 4.29
C PHE A 91 13.19 -4.21 5.21
N LEU A 92 12.70 -4.95 6.20
CA LEU A 92 11.75 -4.46 7.22
C LEU A 92 12.39 -4.46 8.61
N TYR A 93 12.64 -3.28 9.18
CA TYR A 93 13.33 -3.14 10.46
C TYR A 93 12.52 -2.32 11.47
N LYS A 94 12.18 -2.92 12.62
CA LYS A 94 11.40 -2.23 13.68
C LYS A 94 10.12 -1.58 13.12
N THR A 95 9.30 -2.37 12.42
CA THR A 95 8.03 -1.91 11.82
C THR A 95 6.85 -2.63 12.45
N SER A 96 5.65 -2.06 12.31
CA SER A 96 4.39 -2.70 12.71
C SER A 96 3.84 -3.67 11.65
N ILE A 97 4.60 -3.96 10.58
CA ILE A 97 4.16 -4.81 9.47
C ILE A 97 4.17 -6.27 9.93
N ALA A 98 2.98 -6.88 9.96
CA ALA A 98 2.79 -8.26 10.39
C ALA A 98 2.57 -9.25 9.23
N LYS A 99 2.25 -8.76 8.03
CA LYS A 99 1.88 -9.57 6.86
C LYS A 99 2.39 -8.91 5.58
N LEU A 100 2.75 -9.76 4.60
CA LEU A 100 3.03 -9.32 3.23
C LEU A 100 1.76 -9.48 2.37
N PRO A 101 1.49 -8.55 1.44
CA PRO A 101 0.36 -8.67 0.55
C PRO A 101 0.59 -9.79 -0.48
N PRO A 102 -0.48 -10.46 -0.94
CA PRO A 102 -0.37 -11.62 -1.82
C PRO A 102 0.18 -11.31 -3.20
N ASP A 103 0.13 -10.06 -3.62
CA ASP A 103 0.57 -9.55 -4.92
C ASP A 103 1.88 -8.74 -4.84
N LEU A 104 2.60 -8.86 -3.72
CA LEU A 104 3.95 -8.29 -3.56
C LEU A 104 4.93 -8.91 -4.56
N GLN A 105 5.74 -8.06 -5.20
CA GLN A 105 6.84 -8.50 -6.06
C GLN A 105 8.17 -7.91 -5.58
N VAL A 106 9.08 -8.78 -5.16
CA VAL A 106 10.47 -8.45 -4.78
C VAL A 106 11.40 -9.25 -5.68
N GLN A 107 12.22 -8.56 -6.48
CA GLN A 107 13.15 -9.23 -7.40
C GLN A 107 14.45 -9.66 -6.71
N GLY A 108 14.76 -9.10 -5.54
CA GLY A 108 15.88 -9.50 -4.67
C GLY A 108 15.44 -10.33 -3.47
N ASN A 109 16.18 -10.19 -2.38
CA ASN A 109 15.96 -10.83 -1.10
C ASN A 109 14.88 -10.09 -0.28
N PHE A 110 14.17 -10.85 0.54
CA PHE A 110 13.34 -10.33 1.62
C PHE A 110 14.02 -10.63 2.95
N ASP A 111 14.19 -9.62 3.78
CA ASP A 111 14.75 -9.75 5.12
C ASP A 111 13.99 -8.84 6.09
N GLN A 112 13.94 -9.28 7.34
CA GLN A 112 13.29 -8.54 8.41
C GLN A 112 14.04 -8.71 9.72
N TYR A 113 14.03 -7.65 10.52
CA TYR A 113 14.44 -7.69 11.91
C TYR A 113 13.39 -6.99 12.76
N SER A 114 12.65 -7.83 13.50
CA SER A 114 11.64 -7.39 14.44
C SER A 114 12.30 -7.27 15.81
N GLY A 115 12.55 -6.05 16.26
CA GLY A 115 12.99 -5.81 17.64
C GLY A 115 11.88 -6.12 18.64
N PHE A 116 12.13 -5.88 19.93
CA PHE A 116 11.14 -6.11 20.99
C PHE A 116 9.86 -5.28 20.73
N GLY A 117 8.71 -5.95 20.65
CA GLY A 117 7.41 -5.32 20.42
C GLY A 117 7.00 -5.11 18.96
N SER A 118 7.85 -5.43 17.97
CA SER A 118 7.44 -5.46 16.55
C SER A 118 6.79 -6.81 16.24
N PRO A 119 5.61 -6.87 15.58
CA PRO A 119 4.93 -8.13 15.31
C PRO A 119 5.72 -9.03 14.35
N GLY A 120 6.40 -8.44 13.37
CA GLY A 120 7.13 -9.14 12.34
C GLY A 120 6.25 -9.95 11.39
N VAL A 121 6.77 -10.23 10.20
CA VAL A 121 6.13 -11.10 9.23
C VAL A 121 6.42 -12.55 9.62
N LYS A 122 5.41 -13.32 10.01
CA LYS A 122 5.60 -14.76 10.23
C LYS A 122 5.87 -15.46 8.91
N CYS A 123 6.93 -16.27 8.85
CA CYS A 123 7.37 -16.91 7.61
C CYS A 123 6.35 -17.90 7.03
N ASN A 124 5.67 -18.63 7.92
CA ASN A 124 4.57 -19.52 7.53
C ASN A 124 3.32 -18.76 7.06
N ALA A 125 3.24 -17.44 7.30
CA ALA A 125 2.16 -16.58 6.87
C ALA A 125 2.51 -15.75 5.62
N ILE A 126 3.73 -15.89 5.07
CA ILE A 126 4.08 -15.27 3.79
C ILE A 126 3.22 -15.92 2.69
N PRO A 127 2.41 -15.15 1.95
CA PRO A 127 1.59 -15.71 0.88
C PRO A 127 2.45 -16.44 -0.16
N LYS A 128 2.00 -17.62 -0.61
CA LYS A 128 2.67 -18.36 -1.69
C LYS A 128 2.65 -17.60 -3.02
N THR A 129 1.66 -16.73 -3.19
CA THR A 129 1.48 -15.88 -4.37
C THR A 129 2.42 -14.67 -4.38
N ALA A 130 2.98 -14.28 -3.23
CA ALA A 130 3.96 -13.22 -3.17
C ALA A 130 5.24 -13.66 -3.87
N LEU A 131 5.64 -12.92 -4.90
CA LEU A 131 6.83 -13.20 -5.69
C LEU A 131 8.04 -12.60 -4.99
N ILE A 132 8.86 -13.44 -4.38
CA ILE A 132 10.19 -13.08 -3.85
C ILE A 132 11.18 -13.99 -4.56
N LYS A 133 11.98 -13.43 -5.47
CA LYS A 133 12.91 -14.21 -6.29
C LYS A 133 14.18 -14.62 -5.54
N GLY A 134 14.64 -13.79 -4.61
CA GLY A 134 15.79 -14.09 -3.76
C GLY A 134 15.42 -14.89 -2.52
N ASN A 135 16.31 -14.85 -1.54
CA ASN A 135 16.13 -15.53 -0.27
C ASN A 135 15.03 -14.85 0.57
N ARG A 136 14.28 -15.68 1.30
CA ARG A 136 13.33 -15.25 2.32
C ARG A 136 14.02 -15.43 3.67
N ASN A 137 14.75 -14.42 4.12
CA ASN A 137 15.46 -14.45 5.39
C ASN A 137 14.45 -14.32 6.52
N CYS A 138 14.22 -15.47 7.10
CA CYS A 138 13.21 -15.76 8.09
C CYS A 138 13.93 -16.19 9.34
N HIS A 139 14.15 -15.24 10.26
CA HIS A 139 14.78 -15.48 11.57
C HIS A 139 13.75 -15.83 12.63
#